data_AF-A0A9P3A6M8-F1
#
_entry.id   AF-A0A9P3A6M8-F1
#
_cell.length_a   1.000
_cell.length_b   1.000
_cell.length_c   1.000
_cell.angle_alpha   90.00
_cell.angle_beta   90.00
_cell.angle_gamma   90.00
#
_symmetry.space_group_name_H-M   'P 1'
#
loop_
_entity.id
_entity.type
_entity.pdbx_description
1 polymer ?
#
loop_
_entity_poly.entity_id
_entity_poly.type
_entity_poly.pdbx_seq_one_letter_code
_entity_poly.pdbx_strand_id
1 'polypeptide(L)'
;MLALAALTLVSPLVGATTYPLLESWSGSNFFNGFKNDPSTYDNTTNGDVFWAGTQNTSLLYVNDAGRVIMKVDNTTSVAYNDKRYAPKLLSKTSYNVGTVWVMDAVHMPYGCSVWPALWTQGSNWPQGGEIDIMEGINLQTTDQIALHTEGSGCLASTATTSGSSLTYNNCSIGANSDSGCTYNVTNANSYGAGFAAAGGGVYVAEFASSGVKVWFLTRSAVPSSLTSSASSLDTSTLGTPVAEYDSSGCDISQYFTSQTLTIDITLCGTWAGVASLLEETCPPLVGTNTCYTTYVINDAETTYANAYFEINYINVYSNSTTSAANSSSGSSSGTSATKTNTIGASGTGSASASTSKSAARSFKSWEGAGTGMGWVYTAGMAVLGGLAMVL
;
A
#
# COMPACT_ATOMS: atom_id res chain seq x y z
N MET A 1 -23.15 -55.66 26.89
CA MET A 1 -23.22 -54.86 25.64
C MET A 1 -22.67 -53.48 25.95
N LEU A 2 -21.40 -53.21 25.62
CA LEU A 2 -20.82 -51.88 25.72
C LEU A 2 -21.25 -51.08 24.49
N ALA A 3 -22.01 -50.00 24.70
CA ALA A 3 -22.37 -49.07 23.64
C ALA A 3 -21.20 -48.10 23.42
N LEU A 4 -20.55 -48.22 22.26
CA LEU A 4 -19.49 -47.32 21.81
C LEU A 4 -20.18 -46.06 21.27
N ALA A 5 -20.09 -44.95 22.00
CA ALA A 5 -20.56 -43.66 21.52
C ALA A 5 -19.54 -43.11 20.50
N ALA A 6 -19.89 -43.16 19.22
CA ALA A 6 -19.12 -42.52 18.16
C ALA A 6 -19.31 -41.00 18.24
N LEU A 7 -18.27 -40.30 18.70
CA LEU A 7 -18.20 -38.85 18.68
C LEU A 7 -17.89 -38.41 17.24
N THR A 8 -18.92 -38.03 16.49
CA THR A 8 -18.75 -37.42 15.16
C THR A 8 -18.20 -36.01 15.36
N LEU A 9 -16.92 -35.82 15.05
CA LEU A 9 -16.31 -34.52 14.83
C LEU A 9 -16.99 -33.87 13.61
N VAL A 10 -17.95 -32.98 13.87
CA VAL A 10 -18.49 -32.08 12.85
C VAL A 10 -17.45 -30.98 12.68
N SER A 11 -16.55 -31.14 11.73
CA SER A 11 -15.74 -30.02 11.25
C SER A 11 -16.69 -28.96 10.71
N PRO A 12 -16.63 -27.70 11.16
CA PRO A 12 -17.42 -26.65 10.53
C PRO A 12 -17.01 -26.57 9.06
N LEU A 13 -17.96 -26.78 8.16
CA LEU A 13 -17.80 -26.38 6.77
C LEU A 13 -17.59 -24.87 6.80
N VAL A 14 -16.34 -24.41 6.64
CA VAL A 14 -16.08 -23.04 6.23
C VAL A 14 -16.81 -22.88 4.91
N GLY A 15 -17.86 -22.06 4.90
CA GLY A 15 -18.68 -21.85 3.72
C GLY A 15 -17.81 -21.28 2.60
N ALA A 16 -17.62 -22.04 1.53
CA ALA A 16 -16.95 -21.56 0.33
C ALA A 16 -17.70 -20.34 -0.21
N THR A 17 -17.04 -19.18 -0.20
CA THR A 17 -17.61 -17.95 -0.75
C THR A 17 -17.06 -17.77 -2.16
N THR A 18 -17.96 -17.79 -3.14
CA THR A 18 -17.63 -17.45 -4.54
C THR A 18 -17.90 -15.97 -4.77
N TYR A 19 -16.88 -15.26 -5.23
CA TYR A 19 -16.96 -13.84 -5.56
C TYR A 19 -16.99 -13.66 -7.08
N PRO A 20 -18.01 -13.01 -7.67
CA PRO A 20 -18.00 -12.68 -9.09
C PRO A 20 -16.96 -11.59 -9.40
N LEU A 21 -16.41 -11.61 -10.61
CA LEU A 21 -15.47 -10.60 -11.08
C LEU A 21 -16.16 -9.23 -11.11
N LEU A 22 -15.53 -8.25 -10.49
CA LEU A 22 -15.95 -6.85 -10.49
C LEU A 22 -15.13 -6.05 -11.51
N GLU A 23 -13.80 -6.12 -11.40
CA GLU A 23 -12.86 -5.38 -12.23
C GLU A 23 -11.65 -6.24 -12.61
N SER A 24 -11.09 -6.02 -13.80
CA SER A 24 -9.85 -6.67 -14.25
C SER A 24 -8.96 -5.65 -14.95
N TRP A 25 -7.74 -5.50 -14.46
CA TRP A 25 -6.77 -4.50 -14.88
C TRP A 25 -5.50 -5.22 -15.36
N SER A 26 -5.25 -5.18 -16.67
CA SER A 26 -4.09 -5.83 -17.31
C SER A 26 -3.69 -5.12 -18.60
N GLY A 27 -2.44 -5.31 -19.02
CA GLY A 27 -1.89 -4.71 -20.23
C GLY A 27 -2.18 -3.21 -20.33
N SER A 28 -2.54 -2.73 -21.52
CA SER A 28 -2.83 -1.31 -21.75
C SER A 28 -4.03 -0.77 -20.95
N ASN A 29 -4.92 -1.66 -20.50
CA ASN A 29 -6.09 -1.27 -19.72
C ASN A 29 -5.78 -1.12 -18.23
N PHE A 30 -4.61 -1.53 -17.76
CA PHE A 30 -4.26 -1.50 -16.34
C PHE A 30 -4.46 -0.11 -15.73
N PHE A 31 -3.88 0.91 -16.35
CA PHE A 31 -3.92 2.29 -15.85
C PHE A 31 -5.33 2.91 -15.86
N ASN A 32 -6.33 2.28 -16.49
CA ASN A 32 -7.71 2.77 -16.44
C ASN A 32 -8.35 2.58 -15.06
N GLY A 33 -7.91 1.58 -14.28
CA GLY A 33 -8.38 1.32 -12.92
C GLY A 33 -7.77 2.23 -11.86
N PHE A 34 -6.70 2.94 -12.19
CA PHE A 34 -5.87 3.67 -11.22
C PHE A 34 -5.74 5.16 -11.53
N LYS A 35 -5.42 5.94 -10.49
CA LYS A 35 -5.08 7.35 -10.53
C LYS A 35 -3.77 7.57 -9.78
N ASN A 36 -3.03 8.62 -10.13
CA ASN A 36 -1.84 9.02 -9.37
C ASN A 36 -2.25 9.56 -8.00
N ASP A 37 -1.33 9.45 -7.04
CA ASP A 37 -1.44 10.17 -5.76
C ASP A 37 -1.48 11.69 -6.04
N PRO A 38 -2.37 12.46 -5.36
CA PRO A 38 -2.42 13.91 -5.51
C PRO A 38 -1.20 14.62 -4.91
N SER A 39 -0.44 13.96 -4.04
CA SER A 39 0.79 14.46 -3.43
C SER A 39 1.94 14.39 -4.42
N THR A 40 2.92 15.29 -4.30
CA THR A 40 4.10 15.29 -5.18
C THR A 40 5.23 14.40 -4.68
N TYR A 41 5.28 14.12 -3.39
CA TYR A 41 6.31 13.31 -2.73
C TYR A 41 5.69 12.43 -1.66
N ASP A 42 6.48 11.47 -1.15
CA ASP A 42 6.07 10.63 -0.03
C ASP A 42 6.04 11.41 1.27
N ASN A 43 4.84 11.86 1.63
CA ASN A 43 4.53 12.55 2.86
C ASN A 43 3.93 11.62 3.93
N THR A 44 3.74 10.33 3.63
CA THR A 44 3.09 9.36 4.51
C THR A 44 4.11 8.56 5.30
N THR A 45 5.19 8.11 4.66
CA THR A 45 6.25 7.31 5.32
C THR A 45 7.62 7.99 5.26
N ASN A 46 7.64 9.28 4.88
CA ASN A 46 8.83 10.12 4.75
C ASN A 46 9.87 9.57 3.77
N GLY A 47 9.42 8.85 2.73
CA GLY A 47 10.29 8.33 1.69
C GLY A 47 11.04 9.41 0.89
N ASP A 48 12.16 9.01 0.30
CA ASP A 48 13.02 9.86 -0.52
C ASP A 48 12.65 9.84 -2.00
N VAL A 49 11.35 9.94 -2.27
CA VAL A 49 10.77 9.88 -3.61
C VAL A 49 9.89 11.06 -3.97
N PHE A 50 9.89 11.39 -5.26
CA PHE A 50 8.79 12.10 -5.90
C PHE A 50 7.89 11.10 -6.61
N TRP A 51 6.57 11.28 -6.46
CA TRP A 51 5.62 10.41 -7.14
C TRP A 51 5.60 10.72 -8.63
N ALA A 52 5.81 9.68 -9.42
CA ALA A 52 5.71 9.71 -10.87
C ALA A 52 4.28 10.08 -11.28
N GLY A 53 4.14 11.07 -12.16
CA GLY A 53 2.86 11.42 -12.77
C GLY A 53 2.69 10.82 -14.15
N THR A 54 1.58 11.17 -14.81
CA THR A 54 1.28 10.72 -16.19
C THR A 54 2.34 11.08 -17.23
N GLN A 55 3.17 12.10 -16.94
CA GLN A 55 4.28 12.53 -17.78
C GLN A 55 5.49 11.59 -17.72
N ASN A 56 5.63 10.80 -16.66
CA ASN A 56 6.75 9.91 -16.41
C ASN A 56 6.56 8.56 -17.12
N THR A 57 6.33 8.60 -18.44
CA THR A 57 6.00 7.42 -19.27
C THR A 57 7.09 6.36 -19.32
N SER A 58 8.34 6.69 -18.98
CA SER A 58 9.43 5.71 -18.86
C SER A 58 9.37 4.85 -17.59
N LEU A 59 8.55 5.24 -16.61
CA LEU A 59 8.42 4.55 -15.32
C LEU A 59 7.14 3.71 -15.21
N LEU A 60 6.13 4.04 -16.03
CA LEU A 60 4.81 3.43 -16.04
C LEU A 60 4.45 3.09 -17.48
N TYR A 61 4.57 1.82 -17.87
CA TYR A 61 4.31 1.39 -19.24
C TYR A 61 3.92 -0.10 -19.32
N VAL A 62 3.59 -0.55 -20.52
CA VAL A 62 3.36 -1.98 -20.82
C VAL A 62 4.52 -2.47 -21.68
N ASN A 63 5.19 -3.53 -21.25
CA ASN A 63 6.31 -4.11 -22.00
C ASN A 63 5.83 -4.93 -23.21
N ASP A 64 6.78 -5.39 -24.03
CA ASP A 64 6.48 -6.16 -25.25
C ASP A 64 5.79 -7.51 -24.96
N ALA A 65 5.88 -8.02 -23.73
CA ALA A 65 5.17 -9.21 -23.29
C ALA A 65 3.72 -8.93 -22.84
N GLY A 66 3.26 -7.68 -22.94
CA GLY A 66 1.92 -7.26 -22.53
C GLY A 66 1.76 -7.08 -21.02
N ARG A 67 2.85 -7.07 -20.26
CA ARG A 67 2.85 -6.93 -18.79
C ARG A 67 3.10 -5.49 -18.38
N VAL A 68 2.54 -5.11 -17.25
CA VAL A 68 2.63 -3.75 -16.73
C VAL A 68 3.94 -3.60 -15.97
N ILE A 69 4.71 -2.58 -16.33
CA ILE A 69 5.91 -2.17 -15.61
C ILE A 69 5.61 -0.91 -14.79
N MET A 70 5.90 -0.99 -13.51
CA MET A 70 5.97 0.15 -12.60
C MET A 70 7.36 0.16 -11.96
N LYS A 71 8.20 1.15 -12.27
CA LYS A 71 9.60 1.15 -11.83
C LYS A 71 10.08 2.47 -11.24
N VAL A 72 11.03 2.39 -10.33
CA VAL A 72 11.82 3.53 -9.86
C VAL A 72 12.69 4.06 -11.01
N ASP A 73 12.91 5.37 -11.05
CA ASP A 73 13.85 5.98 -11.97
C ASP A 73 15.28 5.51 -11.69
N ASN A 74 15.82 4.72 -12.61
CA ASN A 74 17.18 4.20 -12.57
C ASN A 74 18.07 4.79 -13.68
N THR A 75 17.75 5.97 -14.19
CA THR A 75 18.48 6.58 -15.32
C THR A 75 19.00 7.98 -15.03
N THR A 76 18.32 8.70 -14.13
CA THR A 76 18.74 10.06 -13.79
C THR A 76 19.71 10.09 -12.62
N SER A 77 20.62 11.07 -12.67
CA SER A 77 21.42 11.47 -11.52
C SER A 77 20.61 12.45 -10.67
N VAL A 78 20.40 12.12 -9.40
CA VAL A 78 19.65 12.96 -8.45
C VAL A 78 20.62 13.85 -7.66
N ALA A 79 20.35 15.17 -7.61
CA ALA A 79 21.19 16.10 -6.87
C ALA A 79 21.00 15.96 -5.35
N TYR A 80 22.00 16.38 -4.56
CA TYR A 80 21.83 16.48 -3.12
C TYR A 80 20.67 17.42 -2.77
N ASN A 81 19.87 17.02 -1.79
CA ASN A 81 18.63 17.70 -1.36
C ASN A 81 17.50 17.65 -2.40
N ASP A 82 17.56 16.69 -3.32
CA ASP A 82 16.51 16.34 -4.29
C ASP A 82 16.06 14.87 -4.13
N LYS A 83 14.92 14.48 -4.71
CA LYS A 83 14.35 13.13 -4.55
C LYS A 83 14.28 12.37 -5.88
N ARG A 84 14.20 11.04 -5.81
CA ARG A 84 14.13 10.16 -6.99
C ARG A 84 12.69 9.91 -7.40
N TYR A 85 12.40 9.88 -8.69
CA TYR A 85 11.04 9.57 -9.14
C TYR A 85 10.71 8.08 -8.96
N ALA A 86 9.55 7.80 -8.40
CA ALA A 86 9.05 6.45 -8.16
C ALA A 86 7.53 6.37 -8.33
N PRO A 87 6.96 5.19 -8.65
CA PRO A 87 5.54 5.06 -8.94
C PRO A 87 4.69 4.94 -7.66
N LYS A 88 3.50 5.56 -7.67
CA LYS A 88 2.42 5.30 -6.72
C LYS A 88 1.07 5.44 -7.43
N LEU A 89 0.28 4.37 -7.41
CA LEU A 89 -1.03 4.29 -8.05
C LEU A 89 -2.10 3.88 -7.05
N LEU A 90 -3.20 4.63 -7.01
CA LEU A 90 -4.35 4.37 -6.16
C LEU A 90 -5.52 3.94 -7.06
N SER A 91 -6.31 2.96 -6.63
CA SER A 91 -7.52 2.59 -7.35
C SER A 91 -8.50 3.78 -7.43
N LYS A 92 -9.22 3.88 -8.55
CA LYS A 92 -10.30 4.85 -8.70
C LYS A 92 -11.51 4.45 -7.85
N THR A 93 -11.76 3.15 -7.75
CA THR A 93 -12.81 2.54 -6.93
C THR A 93 -12.33 2.37 -5.49
N SER A 94 -13.21 2.63 -4.54
CA SER A 94 -13.06 2.19 -3.14
C SER A 94 -13.97 0.98 -2.93
N TYR A 95 -13.45 -0.05 -2.27
CA TYR A 95 -14.08 -1.37 -2.21
C TYR A 95 -14.60 -1.66 -0.80
N ASN A 96 -15.84 -2.14 -0.71
CA ASN A 96 -16.48 -2.48 0.56
C ASN A 96 -16.02 -3.86 1.06
N VAL A 97 -16.34 -4.16 2.32
CA VAL A 97 -16.32 -5.54 2.85
C VAL A 97 -17.06 -6.46 1.88
N GLY A 98 -16.54 -7.67 1.65
CA GLY A 98 -17.00 -8.58 0.61
C GLY A 98 -16.21 -8.45 -0.69
N THR A 99 -14.92 -8.12 -0.61
CA THR A 99 -14.03 -7.92 -1.76
C THR A 99 -12.84 -8.86 -1.69
N VAL A 100 -12.40 -9.36 -2.84
CA VAL A 100 -11.15 -10.11 -2.98
C VAL A 100 -10.28 -9.45 -4.04
N TRP A 101 -9.06 -9.07 -3.66
CA TRP A 101 -8.03 -8.57 -4.58
C TRP A 101 -7.09 -9.72 -4.97
N VAL A 102 -6.73 -9.77 -6.25
CA VAL A 102 -5.76 -10.72 -6.80
C VAL A 102 -4.71 -9.95 -7.59
N MET A 103 -3.45 -10.09 -7.23
CA MET A 103 -2.32 -9.62 -8.04
C MET A 103 -1.51 -10.82 -8.53
N ASP A 104 -1.42 -10.97 -9.86
CA ASP A 104 -0.50 -11.89 -10.50
C ASP A 104 0.70 -11.09 -11.04
N ALA A 105 1.90 -11.37 -10.52
CA ALA A 105 3.14 -10.73 -10.92
C ALA A 105 4.24 -11.75 -11.22
N VAL A 106 5.16 -11.38 -12.10
CA VAL A 106 6.38 -12.15 -12.39
C VAL A 106 7.61 -11.55 -11.71
N HIS A 107 7.55 -10.28 -11.33
CA HIS A 107 8.60 -9.56 -10.62
C HIS A 107 7.99 -8.59 -9.59
N MET A 108 8.60 -8.50 -8.41
CA MET A 108 8.33 -7.48 -7.39
C MET A 108 9.62 -6.70 -7.11
N PRO A 109 9.54 -5.41 -6.76
CA PRO A 109 10.71 -4.59 -6.52
C PRO A 109 11.55 -5.12 -5.37
N TYR A 110 12.87 -5.04 -5.48
CA TYR A 110 13.78 -5.22 -4.36
C TYR A 110 15.10 -4.51 -4.63
N GLY A 111 15.86 -4.26 -3.56
CA GLY A 111 17.13 -3.54 -3.63
C GLY A 111 17.34 -2.70 -2.38
N CYS A 112 18.59 -2.37 -2.07
CA CYS A 112 18.86 -1.49 -0.93
C CYS A 112 18.11 -0.16 -1.08
N SER A 113 17.53 0.32 0.03
CA SER A 113 16.58 1.44 0.13
C SER A 113 15.18 1.20 -0.41
N VAL A 114 14.91 0.12 -1.16
CA VAL A 114 13.61 -0.08 -1.83
C VAL A 114 12.55 -0.55 -0.83
N TRP A 115 11.38 0.06 -0.86
CA TRP A 115 10.21 -0.30 -0.05
C TRP A 115 8.97 -0.32 -0.95
N PRO A 116 8.61 -1.46 -1.55
CA PRO A 116 7.41 -1.62 -2.33
C PRO A 116 6.25 -2.17 -1.50
N ALA A 117 5.03 -1.82 -1.92
CA ALA A 117 3.82 -2.30 -1.26
C ALA A 117 2.68 -2.52 -2.25
N LEU A 118 1.88 -3.55 -1.98
CA LEU A 118 0.50 -3.71 -2.44
C LEU A 118 -0.36 -3.75 -1.19
N TRP A 119 -1.20 -2.74 -1.01
CA TRP A 119 -1.90 -2.53 0.25
C TRP A 119 -3.23 -1.85 0.01
N THR A 120 -4.08 -1.81 1.03
CA THR A 120 -5.35 -1.10 0.97
C THR A 120 -5.56 -0.29 2.23
N GLN A 121 -6.14 0.91 2.10
CA GLN A 121 -6.48 1.73 3.27
C GLN A 121 -7.88 2.33 3.18
N GLY A 122 -8.52 2.46 4.33
CA GLY A 122 -9.76 3.21 4.50
C GLY A 122 -9.53 4.72 4.56
N SER A 123 -10.61 5.48 4.47
CA SER A 123 -10.53 6.93 4.70
C SER A 123 -10.25 7.25 6.16
N ASN A 124 -9.56 8.37 6.43
CA ASN A 124 -9.13 8.78 7.78
C ASN A 124 -8.27 7.70 8.43
N TRP A 125 -7.03 7.56 7.96
CA TRP A 125 -6.09 6.64 8.59
C TRP A 125 -5.72 7.12 10.00
N PRO A 126 -5.63 6.23 11.01
CA PRO A 126 -5.81 4.76 10.95
C PRO A 126 -7.25 4.28 11.24
N GLN A 127 -8.21 5.19 11.41
CA GLN A 127 -9.59 4.85 11.77
C GLN A 127 -10.29 3.98 10.73
N GLY A 128 -9.95 4.16 9.46
CA GLY A 128 -10.48 3.37 8.36
C GLY A 128 -9.81 2.00 8.17
N GLY A 129 -8.79 1.68 8.96
CA GLY A 129 -7.96 0.49 8.84
C GLY A 129 -7.06 0.48 7.59
N GLU A 130 -6.04 -0.37 7.63
CA GLU A 130 -5.13 -0.66 6.52
C GLU A 130 -4.78 -2.16 6.49
N ILE A 131 -4.62 -2.68 5.28
CA ILE A 131 -4.30 -4.09 4.96
C ILE A 131 -3.09 -4.11 4.03
N ASP A 132 -1.95 -4.55 4.53
CA ASP A 132 -0.73 -4.74 3.74
C ASP A 132 -0.70 -6.16 3.21
N ILE A 133 -0.93 -6.32 1.91
CA ILE A 133 -1.11 -7.61 1.25
C ILE A 133 0.24 -8.20 0.82
N MET A 134 1.13 -7.32 0.37
CA MET A 134 2.53 -7.62 0.09
C MET A 134 3.33 -6.39 0.43
N GLU A 135 4.33 -6.55 1.29
CA GLU A 135 5.19 -5.47 1.76
C GLU A 135 6.55 -6.00 2.19
N GLY A 136 7.60 -5.23 1.91
CA GLY A 136 8.93 -5.56 2.36
C GLY A 136 9.88 -4.39 2.17
N ILE A 137 11.10 -4.54 2.68
CA ILE A 137 12.15 -3.53 2.55
C ILE A 137 13.47 -4.12 2.10
N ASN A 138 14.26 -3.28 1.44
CA ASN A 138 15.65 -3.55 1.14
C ASN A 138 15.84 -4.85 0.33
N LEU A 139 16.71 -5.74 0.82
CA LEU A 139 16.98 -7.05 0.24
C LEU A 139 16.35 -8.18 1.07
N GLN A 140 15.23 -7.90 1.77
CA GLN A 140 14.44 -8.95 2.40
C GLN A 140 14.04 -10.03 1.37
N THR A 141 13.91 -11.27 1.85
CA THR A 141 13.70 -12.45 0.99
C THR A 141 12.32 -13.06 1.18
N THR A 142 11.54 -12.53 2.11
CA THR A 142 10.20 -12.98 2.44
C THR A 142 9.30 -11.79 2.62
N ASP A 143 8.03 -12.00 2.30
CA ASP A 143 6.99 -11.01 2.42
C ASP A 143 6.49 -10.83 3.86
N GLN A 144 6.07 -9.60 4.16
CA GLN A 144 5.40 -9.22 5.40
C GLN A 144 3.95 -8.82 5.09
N ILE A 145 3.01 -9.40 5.84
CA ILE A 145 1.58 -9.09 5.76
C ILE A 145 1.17 -8.48 7.10
N ALA A 146 0.48 -7.34 7.07
CA ALA A 146 0.09 -6.62 8.28
C ALA A 146 -1.32 -6.04 8.21
N LEU A 147 -1.92 -5.83 9.38
CA LEU A 147 -3.05 -4.92 9.56
C LEU A 147 -2.68 -3.80 10.51
N HIS A 148 -3.15 -2.59 10.18
CA HIS A 148 -3.03 -1.40 11.01
C HIS A 148 -4.43 -0.85 11.33
N THR A 149 -4.71 -0.61 12.61
CA THR A 149 -6.02 -0.15 13.10
C THR A 149 -5.88 0.92 14.18
N GLU A 150 -6.92 1.73 14.37
CA GLU A 150 -7.03 2.57 15.58
C GLU A 150 -7.43 1.74 16.81
N GLY A 151 -6.71 1.87 17.92
CA GLY A 151 -7.05 1.23 19.20
C GLY A 151 -6.66 -0.25 19.28
N SER A 152 -6.67 -0.81 20.50
CA SER A 152 -6.04 -2.09 20.82
C SER A 152 -6.97 -3.31 20.83
N GLY A 153 -8.17 -3.20 20.26
CA GLY A 153 -9.18 -4.27 20.30
C GLY A 153 -9.17 -5.19 19.07
N CYS A 154 -8.39 -4.86 18.04
CA CYS A 154 -8.15 -5.73 16.88
C CYS A 154 -6.86 -6.54 17.11
N LEU A 155 -7.00 -7.86 17.24
CA LEU A 155 -5.91 -8.79 17.49
C LEU A 155 -5.92 -9.92 16.45
N ALA A 156 -4.74 -10.20 15.88
CA ALA A 156 -4.50 -11.41 15.11
C ALA A 156 -4.52 -12.64 16.02
N SER A 157 -4.99 -13.77 15.50
CA SER A 157 -4.99 -15.03 16.23
C SER A 157 -3.57 -15.52 16.48
N THR A 158 -3.26 -15.92 17.71
CA THR A 158 -1.98 -16.55 18.06
C THR A 158 -1.92 -18.03 17.67
N ALA A 159 -2.99 -18.57 17.08
CA ALA A 159 -2.96 -19.90 16.50
C ALA A 159 -1.93 -19.95 15.36
N THR A 160 -1.18 -21.06 15.29
CA THR A 160 -0.19 -21.27 14.23
C THR A 160 -0.87 -21.24 12.87
N THR A 161 -0.50 -20.27 12.04
CA THR A 161 -0.89 -20.18 10.64
C THR A 161 0.14 -20.94 9.80
N SER A 162 -0.31 -21.76 8.85
CA SER A 162 0.62 -22.54 8.02
C SER A 162 1.29 -21.62 6.99
N GLY A 163 2.61 -21.73 6.85
CA GLY A 163 3.36 -20.95 5.85
C GLY A 163 3.81 -19.57 6.30
N SER A 164 3.52 -19.15 7.54
CA SER A 164 4.00 -17.89 8.12
C SER A 164 4.29 -18.01 9.63
N SER A 165 4.93 -16.99 10.18
CA SER A 165 5.09 -16.80 11.62
C SER A 165 4.51 -15.45 12.04
N LEU A 166 3.68 -15.46 13.08
CA LEU A 166 3.16 -14.24 13.70
C LEU A 166 4.27 -13.56 14.50
N THR A 167 4.62 -12.33 14.14
CA THR A 167 5.61 -11.50 14.86
C THR A 167 4.93 -10.64 15.92
N TYR A 168 3.84 -9.98 15.54
CA TYR A 168 3.06 -9.12 16.41
C TYR A 168 1.58 -9.43 16.27
N ASN A 169 0.86 -9.54 17.38
CA ASN A 169 -0.55 -9.90 17.34
C ASN A 169 -1.52 -8.71 17.49
N ASN A 170 -1.05 -7.52 17.90
CA ASN A 170 -1.91 -6.36 18.13
C ASN A 170 -1.87 -5.38 16.97
N CYS A 171 -3.00 -5.15 16.31
CA CYS A 171 -3.08 -4.38 15.06
C CYS A 171 -3.08 -2.87 15.29
N SER A 172 -3.12 -2.42 16.54
CA SER A 172 -3.08 -0.99 16.89
C SER A 172 -1.79 -0.32 16.41
N ILE A 173 -1.90 0.82 15.73
CA ILE A 173 -0.75 1.69 15.43
C ILE A 173 -0.07 2.23 16.71
N GLY A 174 -0.79 2.24 17.84
CA GLY A 174 -0.24 2.58 19.16
C GLY A 174 0.55 1.45 19.82
N ALA A 175 0.68 0.29 19.16
CA ALA A 175 1.43 -0.86 19.61
C ALA A 175 2.61 -1.14 18.68
N ASN A 176 3.54 -2.00 19.13
CA ASN A 176 4.61 -2.60 18.30
C ASN A 176 5.43 -1.60 17.48
N SER A 177 5.62 -0.38 17.97
CA SER A 177 6.27 0.71 17.23
C SER A 177 5.66 0.93 15.84
N ASP A 178 4.33 0.95 15.76
CA ASP A 178 3.53 1.15 14.53
C ASP A 178 3.59 -0.02 13.52
N SER A 179 4.16 -1.17 13.89
CA SER A 179 4.25 -2.34 12.99
C SER A 179 2.91 -3.05 12.73
N GLY A 180 1.83 -2.62 13.41
CA GLY A 180 0.55 -3.32 13.37
C GLY A 180 0.66 -4.76 13.89
N CYS A 181 -0.23 -5.64 13.40
CA CYS A 181 -0.18 -7.07 13.66
C CYS A 181 0.27 -7.81 12.40
N THR A 182 1.37 -8.56 12.53
CA THR A 182 2.25 -8.87 11.41
C THR A 182 2.49 -10.37 11.29
N TYR A 183 2.25 -10.92 10.10
CA TYR A 183 2.70 -12.24 9.70
C TYR A 183 3.90 -12.12 8.75
N ASN A 184 4.96 -12.87 9.03
CA ASN A 184 6.09 -13.03 8.11
C ASN A 184 5.93 -14.36 7.36
N VAL A 185 5.85 -14.31 6.03
CA VAL A 185 5.74 -15.51 5.19
C VAL A 185 7.07 -16.28 5.26
N THR A 186 7.02 -17.60 5.42
CA THR A 186 8.24 -18.43 5.58
C THR A 186 8.84 -18.90 4.26
N ASN A 187 8.09 -18.79 3.16
CA ASN A 187 8.55 -19.18 1.83
C ASN A 187 9.43 -18.08 1.22
N ALA A 188 10.70 -18.36 0.97
CA ALA A 188 11.66 -17.42 0.36
C ALA A 188 11.34 -17.02 -1.10
N ASN A 189 10.35 -17.65 -1.74
CA ASN A 189 9.85 -17.23 -3.04
C ASN A 189 8.66 -16.25 -2.93
N SER A 190 8.28 -15.83 -1.71
CA SER A 190 7.18 -14.88 -1.50
C SER A 190 7.55 -13.45 -1.89
N TYR A 191 8.83 -13.09 -1.83
CA TYR A 191 9.28 -11.73 -2.10
C TYR A 191 10.68 -11.66 -2.74
N GLY A 192 11.01 -10.48 -3.28
CA GLY A 192 12.34 -10.12 -3.74
C GLY A 192 12.93 -11.04 -4.81
N ALA A 193 14.25 -11.28 -4.70
CA ALA A 193 14.99 -12.04 -5.70
C ALA A 193 14.48 -13.49 -5.87
N GLY A 194 14.00 -14.11 -4.78
CA GLY A 194 13.43 -15.46 -4.82
C GLY A 194 12.12 -15.52 -5.60
N PHE A 195 11.23 -14.55 -5.38
CA PHE A 195 10.00 -14.39 -6.16
C PHE A 195 10.32 -14.22 -7.65
N ALA A 196 11.20 -13.27 -8.00
CA ALA A 196 11.59 -13.01 -9.39
C ALA A 196 12.19 -14.25 -10.08
N ALA A 197 13.13 -14.94 -9.42
CA ALA A 197 13.79 -16.13 -9.97
C ALA A 197 12.82 -17.31 -10.17
N ALA A 198 11.75 -17.39 -9.37
CA ALA A 198 10.72 -18.41 -9.48
C ALA A 198 9.69 -18.14 -10.61
N GLY A 199 9.82 -17.03 -11.34
CA GLY A 199 8.81 -16.57 -12.30
C GLY A 199 7.58 -15.94 -11.62
N GLY A 200 7.78 -15.44 -10.40
CA GLY A 200 6.81 -14.79 -9.55
C GLY A 200 5.75 -15.71 -8.93
N GLY A 201 4.53 -15.19 -8.84
CA GLY A 201 3.45 -15.82 -8.10
C GLY A 201 2.20 -14.95 -8.04
N VAL A 202 1.26 -15.36 -7.20
CA VAL A 202 -0.02 -14.68 -7.03
C VAL A 202 -0.28 -14.40 -5.57
N TYR A 203 -0.62 -13.15 -5.28
CA TYR A 203 -1.19 -12.73 -4.01
C TYR A 203 -2.70 -12.62 -4.13
N VAL A 204 -3.42 -13.17 -3.15
CA VAL A 204 -4.87 -13.05 -3.02
C VAL A 204 -5.19 -12.53 -1.63
N ALA A 205 -5.98 -11.47 -1.52
CA ALA A 205 -6.44 -10.94 -0.25
C ALA A 205 -7.97 -10.87 -0.22
N GLU A 206 -8.59 -11.60 0.71
CA GLU A 206 -10.03 -11.55 0.99
C GLU A 206 -10.29 -10.60 2.15
N PHE A 207 -11.10 -9.57 1.90
CA PHE A 207 -11.64 -8.64 2.87
C PHE A 207 -13.14 -8.91 3.04
N ALA A 208 -13.48 -9.70 4.05
CA ALA A 208 -14.84 -10.18 4.29
C ALA A 208 -15.28 -9.86 5.73
N SER A 209 -16.58 -9.97 6.01
CA SER A 209 -17.09 -9.71 7.37
C SER A 209 -16.57 -10.71 8.40
N SER A 210 -16.16 -11.90 7.96
CA SER A 210 -15.56 -12.93 8.81
C SER A 210 -14.09 -12.65 9.17
N GLY A 211 -13.43 -11.71 8.50
CA GLY A 211 -12.01 -11.44 8.70
C GLY A 211 -11.28 -11.03 7.42
N VAL A 212 -9.97 -10.80 7.57
CA VAL A 212 -9.04 -10.63 6.46
C VAL A 212 -8.20 -11.89 6.30
N LYS A 213 -8.07 -12.40 5.07
CA LYS A 213 -7.23 -13.56 4.76
C LYS A 213 -6.34 -13.26 3.57
N VAL A 214 -5.07 -13.65 3.64
CA VAL A 214 -4.11 -13.48 2.55
C VAL A 214 -3.48 -14.80 2.18
N TRP A 215 -3.43 -15.10 0.88
CA TRP A 215 -2.76 -16.26 0.30
C TRP A 215 -1.61 -15.80 -0.58
N PHE A 216 -0.49 -16.51 -0.49
CA PHE A 216 0.58 -16.46 -1.47
C PHE A 216 0.66 -17.81 -2.19
N LEU A 217 0.57 -17.78 -3.53
CA LEU A 217 0.73 -18.93 -4.40
C LEU A 217 2.01 -18.76 -5.23
N THR A 218 2.98 -19.65 -5.03
CA THR A 218 4.15 -19.74 -5.94
C THR A 218 3.68 -20.00 -7.37
N ARG A 219 4.40 -19.51 -8.39
CA ARG A 219 4.02 -19.68 -9.80
C ARG A 219 3.57 -21.10 -10.18
N SER A 220 4.25 -22.13 -9.71
CA SER A 220 3.93 -23.54 -10.00
C SER A 220 2.66 -24.06 -9.32
N ALA A 221 2.17 -23.38 -8.29
CA ALA A 221 0.99 -23.74 -7.52
C ALA A 221 -0.25 -22.93 -7.91
N VAL A 222 -0.12 -21.94 -8.81
CA VAL A 222 -1.25 -21.12 -9.28
C VAL A 222 -2.25 -22.01 -10.04
N PRO A 223 -3.52 -22.10 -9.60
CA PRO A 223 -4.53 -22.86 -10.31
C PRO A 223 -4.74 -22.31 -11.72
N SER A 224 -4.90 -23.20 -12.71
CA SER A 224 -5.20 -22.80 -14.10
C SER A 224 -6.49 -21.99 -14.28
N SER A 225 -7.40 -22.03 -13.30
CA SER A 225 -8.62 -21.23 -13.25
C SER A 225 -8.36 -19.77 -12.88
N LEU A 226 -7.24 -19.46 -12.21
CA LEU A 226 -6.89 -18.11 -11.78
C LEU A 226 -6.19 -17.39 -12.94
N THR A 227 -6.98 -16.67 -13.74
CA THR A 227 -6.52 -15.93 -14.92
C THR A 227 -7.13 -14.53 -14.92
N SER A 228 -6.59 -13.63 -15.74
CA SER A 228 -7.14 -12.27 -15.90
C SER A 228 -8.61 -12.29 -16.36
N SER A 229 -9.02 -13.29 -17.15
CA SER A 229 -10.39 -13.46 -17.67
C SER A 229 -11.32 -14.28 -16.76
N ALA A 230 -10.88 -14.72 -15.58
CA ALA A 230 -11.72 -15.51 -14.68
C ALA A 230 -12.93 -14.69 -14.22
N SER A 231 -14.14 -15.21 -14.46
CA SER A 231 -15.40 -14.51 -14.17
C SER A 231 -15.81 -14.57 -12.70
N SER A 232 -15.16 -15.41 -11.90
CA SER A 232 -15.42 -15.59 -10.48
C SER A 232 -14.23 -16.25 -9.79
N LEU A 233 -14.13 -16.08 -8.47
CA LEU A 233 -13.12 -16.71 -7.62
C LEU A 233 -13.78 -17.41 -6.45
N ASP A 234 -13.44 -18.68 -6.24
CA ASP A 234 -13.80 -19.46 -5.05
C ASP A 234 -12.56 -19.58 -4.16
N THR A 235 -12.58 -18.90 -3.01
CA THR A 235 -11.43 -18.86 -2.08
C THR A 235 -11.15 -20.21 -1.44
N SER A 236 -12.11 -21.14 -1.41
CA SER A 236 -11.90 -22.50 -0.89
C SER A 236 -10.92 -23.32 -1.74
N THR A 237 -10.69 -22.91 -2.99
CA THR A 237 -9.75 -23.57 -3.90
C THR A 237 -8.29 -23.13 -3.69
N LEU A 238 -8.05 -22.11 -2.87
CA LEU A 238 -6.72 -21.52 -2.64
C LEU A 238 -5.92 -22.24 -1.53
N GLY A 239 -6.57 -23.14 -0.78
CA GLY A 239 -5.95 -23.82 0.35
C GLY A 239 -5.86 -22.95 1.60
N THR A 240 -4.87 -23.21 2.45
CA THR A 240 -4.68 -22.49 3.72
C THR A 240 -4.04 -21.12 3.47
N PRO A 241 -4.59 -20.02 4.01
CA PRO A 241 -3.98 -18.69 3.90
C PRO A 241 -2.65 -18.63 4.67
N VAL A 242 -1.75 -17.76 4.20
CA VAL A 242 -0.50 -17.42 4.88
C VAL A 242 -0.70 -16.37 5.98
N ALA A 243 -1.82 -15.65 5.99
CA ALA A 243 -2.22 -14.77 7.09
C ALA A 243 -3.74 -14.81 7.27
N GLU A 244 -4.20 -14.87 8.51
CA GLU A 244 -5.64 -14.89 8.85
C GLU A 244 -5.93 -14.04 10.08
N TYR A 245 -6.72 -12.99 9.88
CA TYR A 245 -7.18 -12.06 10.91
C TYR A 245 -8.68 -12.26 11.08
N ASP A 246 -9.05 -13.19 11.97
CA ASP A 246 -10.45 -13.59 12.18
C ASP A 246 -11.25 -12.51 12.92
N SER A 247 -12.52 -12.34 12.52
CA SER A 247 -13.45 -11.37 13.11
C SER A 247 -13.70 -11.51 14.61
N SER A 248 -13.47 -12.70 15.18
CA SER A 248 -13.54 -12.92 16.64
C SER A 248 -12.42 -12.21 17.41
N GLY A 249 -11.26 -11.99 16.79
CA GLY A 249 -10.15 -11.22 17.32
C GLY A 249 -10.12 -9.77 16.82
N CYS A 250 -10.72 -9.50 15.68
CA CYS A 250 -10.73 -8.18 15.06
C CYS A 250 -12.04 -7.90 14.31
N ASP A 251 -12.99 -7.18 14.93
CA ASP A 251 -14.26 -6.85 14.29
C ASP A 251 -14.06 -5.96 13.06
N ILE A 252 -14.21 -6.55 11.87
CA ILE A 252 -14.00 -5.88 10.59
C ILE A 252 -14.92 -4.67 10.43
N SER A 253 -16.16 -4.73 10.93
CA SER A 253 -17.12 -3.63 10.82
C SER A 253 -16.79 -2.44 11.72
N GLN A 254 -16.00 -2.68 12.77
CA GLN A 254 -15.55 -1.66 13.71
C GLN A 254 -14.27 -0.96 13.21
N TYR A 255 -13.33 -1.72 12.67
CA TYR A 255 -11.97 -1.23 12.39
C TYR A 255 -11.71 -0.89 10.93
N PHE A 256 -12.56 -1.35 10.00
CA PHE A 256 -12.33 -1.15 8.57
C PHE A 256 -13.52 -0.50 7.89
N THR A 257 -13.21 0.46 7.03
CA THR A 257 -14.18 1.09 6.12
C THR A 257 -13.94 0.62 4.69
N SER A 258 -14.59 1.23 3.69
CA SER A 258 -14.29 0.97 2.28
C SER A 258 -12.81 1.27 1.98
N GLN A 259 -12.12 0.33 1.36
CA GLN A 259 -10.67 0.37 1.17
C GLN A 259 -10.31 0.86 -0.23
N THR A 260 -9.30 1.73 -0.34
CA THR A 260 -8.65 2.08 -1.61
C THR A 260 -7.42 1.21 -1.79
N LEU A 261 -7.30 0.50 -2.91
CA LEU A 261 -6.12 -0.30 -3.24
C LEU A 261 -5.00 0.62 -3.72
N THR A 262 -3.80 0.47 -3.16
CA THR A 262 -2.60 1.20 -3.52
C THR A 262 -1.50 0.23 -3.92
N ILE A 263 -0.76 0.58 -4.95
CA ILE A 263 0.51 -0.07 -5.32
C ILE A 263 1.56 0.99 -5.56
N ASP A 264 2.69 0.88 -4.86
CA ASP A 264 3.76 1.87 -4.90
C ASP A 264 5.14 1.29 -4.62
N ILE A 265 6.14 2.14 -4.87
CA ILE A 265 7.53 1.91 -4.46
C ILE A 265 8.03 3.20 -3.85
N THR A 266 8.23 3.23 -2.54
CA THR A 266 8.99 4.28 -1.87
C THR A 266 10.44 3.89 -1.67
N LEU A 267 11.26 4.84 -1.22
CA LEU A 267 12.68 4.64 -0.96
C LEU A 267 13.05 5.18 0.42
N CYS A 268 13.88 4.46 1.17
CA CYS A 268 14.31 4.82 2.51
C CYS A 268 13.12 5.00 3.47
N GLY A 269 12.82 6.23 3.87
CA GLY A 269 11.71 6.52 4.78
C GLY A 269 11.88 5.93 6.19
N THR A 270 10.76 5.87 6.91
CA THR A 270 10.70 5.46 8.32
C THR A 270 10.96 3.98 8.56
N TRP A 271 11.03 3.16 7.51
CA TRP A 271 11.28 1.72 7.61
C TRP A 271 12.54 1.28 6.85
N ALA A 272 12.54 1.30 5.51
CA ALA A 272 13.71 0.88 4.73
C ALA A 272 14.95 1.74 4.96
N GLY A 273 14.77 2.99 5.39
CA GLY A 273 15.84 3.97 5.66
C GLY A 273 16.46 3.88 7.05
N VAL A 274 15.87 3.09 7.95
CA VAL A 274 16.40 2.91 9.31
C VAL A 274 17.69 2.12 9.22
N ALA A 275 18.81 2.72 9.65
CA ALA A 275 20.15 2.16 9.50
C ALA A 275 20.24 0.70 10.01
N SER A 276 19.69 0.41 11.20
CA SER A 276 19.74 -0.96 11.74
C SER A 276 19.01 -1.98 10.87
N LEU A 277 17.90 -1.61 10.22
CA LEU A 277 17.11 -2.51 9.38
C LEU A 277 17.67 -2.59 7.95
N LEU A 278 18.22 -1.48 7.45
CA LEU A 278 18.92 -1.45 6.18
C LEU A 278 20.13 -2.38 6.19
N GLU A 279 20.96 -2.29 7.22
CA GLU A 279 22.21 -3.05 7.34
C GLU A 279 22.02 -4.55 7.64
N GLU A 280 20.80 -4.99 7.95
CA GLU A 280 20.48 -6.43 8.05
C GLU A 280 20.60 -7.14 6.70
N THR A 281 20.34 -6.44 5.60
CA THR A 281 20.30 -7.04 4.26
C THR A 281 21.17 -6.31 3.23
N CYS A 282 21.66 -5.11 3.56
CA CYS A 282 22.49 -4.27 2.70
C CYS A 282 23.87 -3.98 3.29
N PRO A 283 24.84 -3.54 2.47
CA PRO A 283 26.15 -3.12 2.97
C PRO A 283 26.01 -2.04 4.07
N PRO A 284 26.84 -2.11 5.14
CA PRO A 284 26.87 -1.10 6.19
C PRO A 284 27.07 0.31 5.67
N LEU A 285 26.37 1.27 6.26
CA LEU A 285 26.58 2.69 5.99
C LEU A 285 27.96 3.11 6.51
N VAL A 286 28.64 3.98 5.75
CA VAL A 286 30.01 4.41 6.07
C VAL A 286 30.03 5.85 6.56
N GLY A 287 30.61 6.07 7.75
CA GLY A 287 30.82 7.42 8.29
C GLY A 287 29.49 8.13 8.58
N THR A 288 29.27 9.28 7.92
CA THR A 288 28.04 10.08 8.07
C THR A 288 27.00 9.79 6.98
N ASN A 289 27.22 8.76 6.17
CA ASN A 289 26.29 8.41 5.11
C ASN A 289 24.96 7.91 5.69
N THR A 290 23.87 8.27 5.05
CA THR A 290 22.52 7.78 5.34
C THR A 290 22.03 6.90 4.20
N CYS A 291 20.85 6.28 4.35
CA CYS A 291 20.16 5.61 3.25
C CYS A 291 20.07 6.53 2.02
N TYR A 292 19.60 7.76 2.23
CA TYR A 292 19.45 8.78 1.19
C TYR A 292 20.77 9.10 0.46
N THR A 293 21.84 9.44 1.21
CA THR A 293 23.10 9.86 0.58
C THR A 293 23.87 8.70 -0.06
N THR A 294 23.54 7.46 0.29
CA THR A 294 24.19 6.26 -0.24
C THR A 294 23.49 5.73 -1.48
N TYR A 295 22.15 5.67 -1.47
CA TYR A 295 21.39 4.92 -2.47
C TYR A 295 20.52 5.81 -3.37
N VAL A 296 19.98 6.91 -2.84
CA VAL A 296 18.94 7.68 -3.55
C VAL A 296 19.53 8.75 -4.48
N ILE A 297 20.57 9.47 -4.04
CA ILE A 297 21.20 10.52 -4.84
C ILE A 297 22.20 9.95 -5.86
N ASN A 298 22.74 10.81 -6.74
CA ASN A 298 23.68 10.47 -7.81
C ASN A 298 23.09 9.48 -8.84
N ASP A 299 23.95 8.87 -9.65
CA ASP A 299 23.57 7.81 -10.59
C ASP A 299 23.24 6.52 -9.83
N ALA A 300 22.15 5.88 -10.25
CA ALA A 300 21.59 4.72 -9.58
C ALA A 300 21.14 3.64 -10.58
N GLU A 301 21.71 3.61 -11.79
CA GLU A 301 21.41 2.60 -12.80
C GLU A 301 21.49 1.16 -12.24
N THR A 302 22.55 0.88 -11.49
CA THR A 302 22.76 -0.42 -10.85
C THR A 302 21.94 -0.61 -9.58
N THR A 303 21.74 0.45 -8.79
CA THR A 303 21.04 0.39 -7.50
C THR A 303 19.58 -0.01 -7.68
N TYR A 304 18.93 0.53 -8.72
CA TYR A 304 17.49 0.36 -8.94
C TYR A 304 17.13 -0.50 -10.15
N ALA A 305 18.08 -1.32 -10.64
CA ALA A 305 17.85 -2.25 -11.74
C ALA A 305 16.71 -3.26 -11.46
N ASN A 306 16.52 -3.65 -10.19
CA ASN A 306 15.46 -4.56 -9.75
C ASN A 306 14.34 -3.85 -8.97
N ALA A 307 14.27 -2.53 -9.00
CA ALA A 307 13.25 -1.76 -8.30
C ALA A 307 12.00 -1.54 -9.19
N TYR A 308 11.37 -2.64 -9.61
CA TYR A 308 10.18 -2.59 -10.45
C TYR A 308 9.20 -3.74 -10.20
N PHE A 309 7.91 -3.45 -10.37
CA PHE A 309 6.89 -4.46 -10.56
C PHE A 309 6.82 -4.85 -12.04
N GLU A 310 6.63 -6.14 -12.30
CA GLU A 310 6.17 -6.64 -13.60
C GLU A 310 4.91 -7.49 -13.38
N ILE A 311 3.76 -6.93 -13.74
CA ILE A 311 2.43 -7.42 -13.35
C ILE A 311 1.72 -7.97 -14.58
N ASN A 312 1.20 -9.20 -14.47
CA ASN A 312 0.33 -9.78 -15.48
C ASN A 312 -1.07 -9.13 -15.40
N TYR A 313 -1.67 -9.12 -14.20
CA TYR A 313 -2.96 -8.48 -13.96
C TYR A 313 -3.20 -8.19 -12.47
N ILE A 314 -4.12 -7.26 -12.21
CA ILE A 314 -4.85 -7.14 -10.95
C ILE A 314 -6.33 -7.38 -11.23
N ASN A 315 -6.92 -8.38 -10.58
CA ASN A 315 -8.36 -8.61 -10.61
C ASN A 315 -8.96 -8.27 -9.25
N VAL A 316 -10.18 -7.73 -9.28
CA VAL A 316 -11.01 -7.50 -8.10
C VAL A 316 -12.30 -8.26 -8.27
N TYR A 317 -12.64 -9.08 -7.27
CA TYR A 317 -13.89 -9.82 -7.20
C TYR A 317 -14.68 -9.25 -6.02
N SER A 318 -16.01 -9.18 -6.13
CA SER A 318 -16.82 -8.67 -5.03
C SER A 318 -18.23 -9.23 -5.06
N ASN A 319 -18.76 -9.58 -3.89
CA ASN A 319 -20.18 -9.89 -3.69
C ASN A 319 -20.97 -8.67 -3.17
N SER A 320 -20.30 -7.54 -2.99
CA SER A 320 -20.86 -6.28 -2.54
C SER A 320 -21.16 -5.36 -3.72
N THR A 321 -22.29 -4.64 -3.66
CA THR A 321 -22.57 -3.57 -4.62
C THR A 321 -21.58 -2.42 -4.37
N THR A 322 -20.59 -2.25 -5.25
CA THR A 322 -19.61 -1.16 -5.13
C THR A 322 -20.23 0.18 -5.51
N SER A 323 -20.08 1.19 -4.65
CA SER A 323 -20.42 2.57 -5.00
C SER A 323 -19.36 3.11 -5.94
N ALA A 324 -19.66 3.19 -7.24
CA ALA A 324 -18.83 3.95 -8.16
C ALA A 324 -18.77 5.42 -7.68
N ALA A 325 -17.56 5.99 -7.59
CA ALA A 325 -17.39 7.42 -7.36
C ALA A 325 -18.10 8.16 -8.50
N ASN A 326 -19.24 8.78 -8.17
CA ASN A 326 -20.11 9.43 -9.13
C ASN A 326 -19.34 10.54 -9.85
N SER A 327 -18.94 10.30 -11.09
CA SER A 327 -18.54 11.35 -12.01
C SER A 327 -19.82 12.11 -12.35
N SER A 328 -19.83 13.40 -11.99
CA SER A 328 -20.94 14.32 -12.24
C SER A 328 -21.18 14.49 -13.74
N SER A 329 -21.92 13.56 -14.34
CA SER A 329 -22.54 13.76 -15.63
C SER A 329 -23.83 14.55 -15.43
N GLY A 330 -23.73 15.87 -15.61
CA GLY A 330 -24.89 16.75 -15.71
C GLY A 330 -25.70 16.36 -16.96
N SER A 331 -26.68 15.48 -16.79
CA SER A 331 -27.69 15.20 -17.81
C SER A 331 -28.88 16.10 -17.56
N SER A 332 -29.02 17.10 -18.44
CA SER A 332 -30.21 17.93 -18.54
C SER A 332 -31.24 17.25 -19.44
N SER A 333 -32.44 17.04 -18.91
CA SER A 333 -33.68 16.80 -19.64
C SER A 333 -34.76 17.58 -18.87
N GLY A 334 -35.51 18.52 -19.41
CA GLY A 334 -35.87 18.85 -20.78
C GLY A 334 -37.38 18.99 -20.79
N THR A 335 -37.94 20.20 -20.96
CA THR A 335 -39.31 20.37 -21.47
C THR A 335 -39.50 21.78 -22.05
N SER A 336 -39.93 21.80 -23.31
CA SER A 336 -40.33 22.97 -24.09
C SER A 336 -41.56 23.69 -23.53
N ALA A 337 -41.56 25.02 -23.59
CA ALA A 337 -42.76 25.81 -23.82
C ALA A 337 -42.40 27.12 -24.55
N THR A 338 -42.80 27.19 -25.81
CA THR A 338 -42.72 28.34 -26.71
C THR A 338 -43.66 29.45 -26.24
N LYS A 339 -43.15 30.67 -26.02
CA LYS A 339 -43.89 31.92 -26.28
C LYS A 339 -42.95 33.04 -26.74
N THR A 340 -43.23 33.50 -27.94
CA THR A 340 -42.69 34.67 -28.64
C THR A 340 -43.04 35.96 -27.91
N ASN A 341 -42.09 36.89 -27.79
CA ASN A 341 -42.35 38.32 -28.02
C ASN A 341 -41.06 39.12 -28.25
N THR A 342 -41.20 40.06 -29.17
CA THR A 342 -40.24 40.87 -29.91
C THR A 342 -39.77 42.15 -29.19
N ILE A 343 -38.78 42.82 -29.83
CA ILE A 343 -38.33 44.25 -29.73
C ILE A 343 -37.36 44.54 -28.57
N GLY A 344 -36.24 45.26 -28.68
CA GLY A 344 -35.53 46.00 -29.74
C GLY A 344 -34.13 46.38 -29.20
N ALA A 345 -33.09 46.37 -30.04
CA ALA A 345 -32.41 47.55 -30.59
C ALA A 345 -31.61 48.44 -29.59
N SER A 346 -30.29 48.47 -29.83
CA SER A 346 -29.39 49.65 -29.83
C SER A 346 -28.90 50.25 -28.52
N GLY A 347 -27.58 50.49 -28.42
CA GLY A 347 -27.02 51.41 -27.42
C GLY A 347 -25.50 51.33 -27.22
N THR A 348 -24.75 52.05 -28.05
CA THR A 348 -23.32 52.39 -27.97
C THR A 348 -22.97 53.35 -26.82
N GLY A 349 -21.69 53.35 -26.39
CA GLY A 349 -21.02 54.50 -25.73
C GLY A 349 -20.30 54.12 -24.43
N SER A 350 -18.98 53.92 -24.42
CA SER A 350 -17.90 54.94 -24.29
C SER A 350 -17.37 55.11 -22.86
N ALA A 351 -16.09 54.73 -22.73
CA ALA A 351 -15.01 55.22 -21.87
C ALA A 351 -15.31 56.04 -20.60
N SER A 352 -14.66 55.65 -19.50
CA SER A 352 -13.75 56.56 -18.80
C SER A 352 -12.72 55.81 -17.95
N ALA A 353 -11.53 56.39 -17.89
CA ALA A 353 -10.34 55.92 -17.20
C ALA A 353 -10.40 56.19 -15.69
N SER A 354 -9.70 55.36 -14.90
CA SER A 354 -9.08 55.83 -13.66
C SER A 354 -7.91 54.95 -13.23
N THR A 355 -6.91 55.65 -12.73
CA THR A 355 -5.50 55.33 -12.52
C THR A 355 -5.23 54.52 -11.25
N SER A 356 -4.13 53.76 -11.29
CA SER A 356 -3.17 53.47 -10.20
C SER A 356 -3.66 52.82 -8.89
N LYS A 357 -3.05 51.68 -8.52
CA LYS A 357 -1.99 51.59 -7.49
C LYS A 357 -1.63 50.13 -7.21
N SER A 358 -0.34 49.85 -7.30
CA SER A 358 0.34 48.70 -6.74
C SER A 358 0.23 48.73 -5.20
N ALA A 359 -0.11 47.60 -4.58
CA ALA A 359 0.13 47.38 -3.16
C ALA A 359 0.27 45.88 -2.86
N ALA A 360 1.47 45.52 -2.40
CA ALA A 360 1.77 44.26 -1.75
C ALA A 360 1.03 44.14 -0.41
N ARG A 361 0.55 42.94 -0.07
CA ARG A 361 0.29 42.45 1.30
C ARG A 361 0.48 40.91 1.25
N SER A 362 1.55 40.37 1.81
CA SER A 362 1.80 40.09 3.24
C SER A 362 0.89 38.99 3.77
N PHE A 363 1.50 37.83 3.99
CA PHE A 363 0.99 36.68 4.71
C PHE A 363 0.69 37.06 6.17
N LYS A 364 -0.48 36.67 6.67
CA LYS A 364 -0.77 36.64 8.10
C LYS A 364 -0.74 35.19 8.59
N SER A 365 0.21 34.94 9.48
CA SER A 365 0.17 33.85 10.44
C SER A 365 -1.04 34.01 11.37
N TRP A 366 -1.61 32.88 11.78
CA TRP A 366 -2.44 32.80 12.97
C TRP A 366 -1.83 31.72 13.87
N GLU A 367 -1.30 32.16 15.00
CA GLU A 367 -0.86 31.32 16.11
C GLU A 367 -2.07 30.80 16.89
N GLY A 368 -1.99 29.55 17.37
CA GLY A 368 -3.01 28.94 18.21
C GLY A 368 -2.47 27.78 19.02
N ALA A 369 -1.69 28.12 20.05
CA ALA A 369 -1.48 27.43 21.34
C ALA A 369 -1.18 25.92 21.35
N GLY A 370 0.09 25.61 21.64
CA GLY A 370 0.54 24.31 22.15
C GLY A 370 0.41 24.21 23.68
N THR A 371 0.19 22.97 24.15
CA THR A 371 0.49 22.53 25.50
C THR A 371 1.58 21.46 25.41
N GLY A 372 2.79 21.82 25.86
CA GLY A 372 3.95 20.94 25.89
C GLY A 372 3.98 20.07 27.14
N MET A 373 4.35 18.80 26.95
CA MET A 373 4.96 17.97 27.98
C MET A 373 6.38 17.65 27.51
N GLY A 374 7.36 18.26 28.17
CA GLY A 374 8.77 18.03 27.93
C GLY A 374 9.27 16.82 28.70
N TRP A 375 9.94 15.90 28.00
CA TRP A 375 10.76 14.86 28.60
C TRP A 375 12.14 15.45 28.93
N VAL A 376 12.51 15.38 30.20
CA VAL A 376 13.84 15.78 30.69
C VAL A 376 14.75 14.55 30.64
N TYR A 377 15.78 14.59 29.81
CA TYR A 377 16.91 13.66 29.87
C TYR A 377 17.83 14.04 31.03
N THR A 378 17.95 13.16 32.03
CA THR A 378 19.01 13.25 33.04
C THR A 378 20.17 12.35 32.65
N ALA A 379 21.28 12.97 32.26
CA ALA A 379 22.57 12.33 32.09
C ALA A 379 23.21 12.11 33.48
N GLY A 380 23.41 10.86 33.87
CA GLY A 380 24.18 10.47 35.06
C GLY A 380 25.64 10.23 34.71
N MET A 381 26.50 11.20 35.03
CA MET A 381 27.95 11.05 35.08
C MET A 381 28.34 10.19 36.30
N ALA A 382 28.92 9.01 36.07
CA ALA A 382 29.59 8.24 37.11
C ALA A 382 31.09 8.57 37.12
N VAL A 383 31.54 9.13 38.24
CA VAL A 383 32.90 9.56 38.51
C VAL A 383 33.79 8.38 38.89
N LEU A 384 34.98 8.36 38.31
CA LEU A 384 36.14 7.54 38.68
C LEU A 384 36.53 7.72 40.16
N GLY A 385 36.63 6.61 40.89
CA GLY A 385 37.30 6.52 42.18
C GLY A 385 38.15 5.27 42.23
N GLY A 386 39.44 5.41 41.94
CA GLY A 386 40.42 4.34 42.11
C GLY A 386 40.79 4.14 43.59
N LEU A 387 40.99 2.88 43.98
CA LEU A 387 41.88 2.52 45.07
C LEU A 387 42.63 1.24 44.71
N ALA A 388 43.91 1.21 45.07
CA ALA A 388 44.94 0.33 44.55
C ALA A 388 45.12 -0.99 45.32
N MET A 389 45.71 -1.97 44.60
CA MET A 389 46.64 -3.03 45.01
C MET A 389 46.18 -4.07 46.07
N VAL A 390 46.35 -5.37 45.76
CA VAL A 390 47.52 -6.21 46.11
C VAL A 390 47.25 -7.67 45.65
N LEU A 391 48.25 -8.22 44.95
CA LEU A 391 48.49 -9.62 44.52
C LEU A 391 47.63 -10.22 43.38
#